data_AF-L7EXL9-F1
#
_entry.id   AF-L7EXL9-F1
#
_cell.length_a   1.000
_cell.length_b   1.000
_cell.length_c   1.000
_cell.angle_alpha   90.00
_cell.angle_beta   90.00
_cell.angle_gamma   90.00
#
_symmetry.space_group_name_H-M   'P 1'
#
loop_
_entity.id
_entity.type
_entity.pdbx_description
1 polymer ?
#
loop_
_entity_poly.entity_id
_entity_poly.type
_entity_poly.pdbx_seq_one_letter_code
_entity_poly.pdbx_strand_id
1 'polypeptide(L)' 'MICARCDQPIRRGQRTLKVPKDSASGAGGDVILHAVLCKKPPTQTYPARSLATGARRLR' A
#
# COMPACT_ATOMS: atom_id res chain seq x y z
N MET A 1 8.09 7.43 18.24
CA MET A 1 6.88 7.15 17.44
C MET A 1 7.22 5.99 16.51
N ILE A 2 6.33 5.03 16.32
CA ILE A 2 6.56 3.86 15.46
C ILE A 2 5.74 4.01 14.17
N CYS A 3 6.27 3.55 13.04
CA CYS A 3 5.55 3.58 11.77
C CYS A 3 4.62 2.38 11.69
N ALA A 4 3.32 2.62 11.50
CA ALA A 4 2.30 1.57 11.46
C ALA A 4 2.36 0.65 10.23
N ARG A 5 3.32 0.85 9.31
CA ARG A 5 3.44 0.08 8.06
C ARG A 5 4.67 -0.81 7.97
N CYS A 6 5.79 -0.38 8.54
CA CYS A 6 7.04 -1.15 8.53
C CYS A 6 7.50 -1.52 9.93
N ASP A 7 6.74 -1.14 10.97
CA ASP A 7 7.04 -1.37 12.39
C ASP A 7 8.42 -0.85 12.83
N GLN A 8 9.02 0.05 12.05
CA GLN A 8 10.29 0.69 12.39
C GLN A 8 10.08 2.00 13.15
N PRO A 9 11.05 2.36 14.03
CA PRO A 9 11.00 3.64 14.74
C PRO A 9 11.14 4.82 13.79
N ILE A 10 10.35 5.86 14.03
CA ILE A 10 10.47 7.16 13.36
C ILE A 10 11.42 8.04 14.18
N ARG A 11 12.55 8.44 13.57
CA ARG A 11 13.57 9.25 14.23
C ARG A 11 13.12 10.71 14.35
N ARG A 12 13.60 11.43 15.38
CA ARG A 12 13.37 12.87 15.52
C ARG A 12 13.90 13.61 14.29
N GLY A 13 13.09 14.46 13.68
CA GLY A 13 13.40 15.20 12.44
C GLY A 13 13.00 14.49 11.14
N GLN A 14 12.57 13.23 11.18
CA GLN A 14 11.98 12.59 10.00
C GLN A 14 10.56 13.09 9.76
N ARG A 15 10.21 13.33 8.48
CA ARG A 15 8.86 13.72 8.09
C ARG A 15 7.88 12.56 8.32
N THR A 16 6.82 12.84 9.07
CA THR A 16 5.71 11.92 9.33
C THR A 16 4.48 12.30 8.56
N LEU A 17 3.65 11.31 8.21
CA LEU A 17 2.35 11.49 7.61
C LEU A 17 1.30 10.83 8.52
N LYS A 18 0.19 11.53 8.77
CA LYS A 18 -1.01 10.92 9.34
C LYS A 18 -1.92 10.50 8.20
N VAL A 19 -2.33 9.25 8.18
CA VAL A 19 -3.34 8.77 7.23
C VAL A 19 -4.53 8.20 8.00
N PRO A 20 -5.76 8.45 7.54
CA PRO A 20 -6.92 7.80 8.10
C PRO A 20 -6.74 6.30 7.89
N LYS A 21 -6.90 5.52 8.96
CA LYS A 21 -6.92 4.07 8.85
C LYS A 21 -8.30 3.69 8.30
N ASP A 22 -8.36 3.34 7.02
CA ASP A 22 -9.53 2.75 6.39
C ASP A 22 -9.79 1.37 7.03
N SER A 23 -10.36 1.38 8.23
CA SER A 23 -10.71 0.18 8.96
C SER A 23 -12.17 -0.12 8.69
N ALA A 24 -12.45 -1.28 8.10
CA ALA A 24 -13.78 -1.88 8.04
C ALA A 24 -14.42 -2.11 9.44
N SER A 25 -13.65 -1.90 10.51
CA SER A 25 -14.02 -2.11 11.91
C SER A 25 -14.60 -0.89 12.64
N GLY A 26 -14.92 0.22 11.95
CA GLY A 26 -15.67 1.35 12.53
C GLY A 26 -14.94 2.25 13.55
N ALA A 27 -13.76 1.86 14.04
CA ALA A 27 -12.98 2.62 15.01
C ALA A 27 -12.07 3.70 14.37
N GLY A 28 -12.56 4.38 13.31
CA GLY A 28 -11.80 5.29 12.45
C GLY A 28 -10.76 6.13 13.20
N GLY A 29 -9.48 5.78 13.04
CA GLY A 29 -8.37 6.40 13.74
C GLY A 29 -7.24 6.71 12.77
N ASP A 30 -6.43 7.72 13.09
CA ASP A 30 -5.25 8.07 12.30
C ASP A 30 -4.07 7.17 12.65
N VAL A 31 -3.34 6.72 11.63
CA VAL A 31 -2.04 6.04 11.81
C VAL A 31 -0.89 6.91 11.34
N ILE A 32 0.25 6.82 12.03
CA ILE A 32 1.46 7.55 11.71
C ILE A 32 2.36 6.70 10.81
N LEU A 33 2.79 7.27 9.69
CA LEU A 33 3.70 6.65 8.71
C LEU A 33 4.92 7.53 8.42
N HIS A 34 6.03 6.94 7.96
CA HIS A 34 7.12 7.70 7.33
C HIS A 34 6.61 8.35 6.03
N ALA A 35 6.70 9.68 5.92
CA ALA A 35 6.16 10.41 4.77
C ALA A 35 6.86 10.10 3.44
N VAL A 36 8.14 9.72 3.48
CA VAL A 36 8.95 9.45 2.29
C VAL A 36 8.91 7.98 1.90
N LEU A 37 9.13 7.08 2.86
CA LEU A 37 9.30 5.64 2.62
C LEU A 37 7.97 4.89 2.58
N CYS A 38 7.04 5.23 3.46
CA CYS A 38 5.86 4.41 3.74
C CYS A 38 4.55 5.01 3.19
N LYS A 39 4.61 6.14 2.48
CA LYS A 39 3.45 6.79 1.86
C LYS A 39 2.90 6.02 0.65
N LYS A 40 3.74 5.27 -0.07
CA LYS A 40 3.37 4.68 -1.37
C LYS A 40 2.22 3.69 -1.20
N PRO A 41 1.02 3.88 -1.76
CA PRO A 41 -0.09 2.93 -1.58
C PRO A 41 0.35 1.52 -2.02
N PRO A 42 -0.16 0.44 -1.40
CA PRO A 42 0.09 -0.90 -1.90
C PRO A 42 -0.41 -0.97 -3.34
N THR A 43 0.52 -0.96 -4.30
CA THR A 43 0.19 -1.19 -5.71
C THR A 43 0.12 -2.69 -5.89
N GLN A 44 -1.07 -3.21 -6.14
CA GLN A 44 -1.23 -4.61 -6.54
C GLN A 44 -0.52 -4.79 -7.88
N THR A 45 0.68 -5.35 -7.86
CA THR A 45 1.29 -5.93 -9.06
C THR A 45 0.56 -7.25 -9.35
N TYR A 46 -0.68 -7.15 -9.84
CA TYR A 46 -1.30 -8.29 -10.48
C TYR A 46 -0.60 -8.44 -11.84
N PRO A 47 -0.04 -9.61 -12.20
CA PRO A 47 0.30 -9.84 -13.59
C PRO A 47 -1.01 -9.74 -14.36
N ALA A 48 -1.20 -8.66 -15.12
CA ALA A 48 -2.25 -8.58 -16.11
C ALA A 48 -2.06 -9.81 -16.98
N ARG A 49 -2.95 -10.79 -16.83
CA ARG A 49 -2.87 -12.06 -17.54
C ARG A 49 -2.92 -11.70 -19.01
N SER A 50 -1.76 -11.67 -19.67
CA SER A 50 -1.65 -11.41 -21.10
C SER A 50 -2.49 -12.49 -21.79
N LEU A 51 -3.70 -12.13 -22.22
CA LEU A 51 -4.50 -12.93 -23.15
C LEU A 51 -3.82 -12.85 -24.52
N ALA A 52 -2.61 -13.40 -24.61
CA ALA A 52 -1.94 -13.66 -25.86
C ALA A 52 -1.86 -15.18 -26.00
N THR A 53 -2.40 -15.66 -27.12
CA THR A 53 -2.16 -17.00 -27.71
C THR A 53 -3.21 -18.07 -27.37
N GLY A 54 -4.13 -18.25 -28.32
CA GLY A 54 -5.01 -19.40 -28.42
C GLY A 54 -5.52 -19.55 -29.86
N ALA A 55 -4.61 -19.84 -30.78
CA ALA A 55 -4.94 -20.18 -32.17
C ALA A 55 -5.94 -21.34 -32.23
N ARG A 56 -7.07 -21.16 -32.93
CA ARG A 56 -7.83 -22.28 -33.46
C ARG A 56 -8.48 -21.91 -34.80
N ARG A 57 -7.83 -22.37 -35.88
CA ARG A 57 -8.43 -22.50 -37.21
C ARG A 57 -9.64 -23.41 -37.11
N LEU A 58 -10.79 -22.94 -37.57
CA LEU A 58 -11.94 -23.74 -38.02
C LEU A 58 -12.39 -23.06 -39.31
N ARG A 59 -11.84 -23.54 -40.44
CA ARG A 59 -12.54 -24.26 -41.52
C ARG A 59 -13.43 -23.34 -42.33
#